data_AF-A0A448L364-F1
#
_entry.id   AF-A0A448L364-F1
#
_cell.length_a   1.000
_cell.length_b   1.000
_cell.length_c   1.000
_cell.angle_alpha   90.00
_cell.angle_beta   90.00
_cell.angle_gamma   90.00
#
_symmetry.space_group_name_H-M   'P 1'
#
loop_
_entity.id
_entity.type
_entity.pdbx_description
1 polymer ?
#
loop_
_entity_poly.entity_id
_entity_poly.type
_entity_poly.pdbx_seq_one_letter_code
_entity_poly.pdbx_strand_id
1 'polypeptide(L)'
;MMKRLLIICTVVLTACSTVTQTGGVVKDLKQEKKVLMLNAKLKELQIDFEKEKADYDKLTKEAAEANATANSVTTDFSTSDASSTVKDAKATIKKLKEAKKINKKLAKSQKKLKRLQKKIDKTQESINKLDLVVKIHEN
;
A
#
# COMPACT_ATOMS: atom_id res chain seq x y z
N MET A 1 -6.63 20.40 -10.63
CA MET A 1 -5.28 20.79 -10.15
C MET A 1 -5.07 20.16 -8.78
N MET A 2 -4.38 19.01 -8.68
CA MET A 2 -4.16 18.33 -7.38
C MET A 2 -2.70 18.46 -6.98
N LYS A 3 -2.49 19.13 -5.84
CA LYS A 3 -1.21 19.47 -5.25
C LYS A 3 -0.57 18.19 -4.70
N ARG A 4 0.46 17.69 -5.38
CA ARG A 4 1.28 16.56 -4.92
C ARG A 4 2.11 17.03 -3.73
N LEU A 5 1.69 16.70 -2.50
CA LEU A 5 2.59 16.78 -1.34
C LEU A 5 3.54 15.58 -1.38
N LEU A 6 4.69 15.77 -2.01
CA LEU A 6 5.86 14.93 -1.79
C LEU A 6 6.49 15.40 -0.48
N ILE A 7 6.19 14.71 0.62
CA ILE A 7 6.94 14.88 1.87
C ILE A 7 8.13 13.92 1.79
N ILE A 8 9.26 14.48 1.40
CA ILE A 8 10.58 13.84 1.48
C ILE A 8 10.95 13.84 2.96
N CYS A 9 10.80 12.71 3.65
CA CYS A 9 11.27 12.56 5.03
C CYS A 9 12.78 12.37 5.04
N THR A 10 13.51 13.47 5.29
CA THR A 10 14.93 13.49 5.65
C THR A 10 15.17 12.64 6.90
N VAL A 11 15.93 11.55 6.74
CA VAL A 11 16.43 10.72 7.82
C VAL A 11 17.56 11.49 8.52
N VAL A 12 17.30 12.02 9.71
CA VAL A 12 18.35 12.54 10.60
C VAL A 12 18.77 11.38 11.51
N LEU A 13 19.88 10.75 11.17
CA LEU A 13 20.61 9.81 12.03
C LEU A 13 21.46 10.63 12.99
N THR A 14 20.89 11.02 14.13
CA THR A 14 21.67 11.59 15.23
C THR A 14 22.26 10.44 16.04
N ALA A 15 23.56 10.20 15.86
CA ALA A 15 24.34 9.35 16.74
C ALA A 15 24.83 10.20 17.90
N CYS A 16 24.48 9.85 19.14
CA CYS A 16 25.17 10.35 20.32
C CYS A 16 25.38 9.23 21.34
N SER A 17 26.64 9.01 21.64
CA SER A 17 27.17 8.17 22.71
C SER A 17 27.50 9.04 23.93
N THR A 18 27.06 8.65 25.13
CA THR A 18 27.86 8.66 26.38
C THR A 18 27.12 7.89 27.48
N VAL A 19 27.77 6.85 28.02
CA VAL A 19 27.29 5.91 29.04
C VAL A 19 27.64 6.42 30.44
N THR A 20 26.69 6.50 31.38
CA THR A 20 26.91 6.18 32.83
C THR A 20 25.61 5.86 33.62
N GLN A 21 25.76 4.96 34.60
CA GLN A 21 24.86 4.53 35.70
C GLN A 21 23.78 3.43 35.44
N THR A 22 24.01 2.29 36.09
CA THR A 22 23.51 0.92 35.81
C THR A 22 22.00 0.68 35.91
N GLY A 23 21.22 1.57 36.54
CA GLY A 23 19.76 1.48 36.60
C GLY A 23 19.02 2.23 35.47
N GLY A 24 19.55 3.39 35.07
CA GLY A 24 19.06 4.17 33.92
C GLY A 24 19.44 3.49 32.61
N VAL A 25 20.71 3.10 32.48
CA VAL A 25 21.26 2.39 31.31
C VAL A 25 20.43 1.17 30.88
N VAL A 26 19.89 0.38 31.82
CA VAL A 26 19.07 -0.80 31.48
C VAL A 26 17.67 -0.41 30.98
N LYS A 27 17.07 0.69 31.47
CA LYS A 27 15.79 1.21 30.96
C LYS A 27 15.97 1.83 29.58
N ASP A 28 17.07 2.55 29.39
CA ASP A 28 17.42 3.21 28.13
C ASP A 28 17.70 2.16 27.04
N LEU A 29 18.53 1.16 27.32
CA LEU A 29 18.77 0.02 26.41
C LEU A 29 17.47 -0.73 26.05
N LYS A 30 16.53 -0.87 26.98
CA LYS A 30 15.20 -1.47 26.69
C LYS A 30 14.35 -0.59 25.78
N GLN A 31 14.42 0.72 25.92
CA GLN A 31 13.70 1.66 25.04
C GLN A 31 14.35 1.72 23.66
N GLU A 32 15.67 1.81 23.56
CA GLU A 32 16.41 1.76 22.30
C GLU A 32 16.11 0.48 21.52
N LYS A 33 16.11 -0.69 22.19
CA LYS A 33 15.72 -1.96 21.56
C LYS A 33 14.29 -1.92 21.00
N LYS A 34 13.34 -1.31 21.72
CA LYS A 34 11.96 -1.16 21.23
C LYS A 34 11.89 -0.23 20.02
N VAL A 35 12.59 0.89 20.05
CA VAL A 35 12.67 1.83 18.92
C VAL A 35 13.30 1.15 17.69
N LEU A 36 14.36 0.37 17.88
CA LEU A 36 15.00 -0.40 16.81
C LEU A 36 14.04 -1.43 16.19
N MET A 37 13.32 -2.20 17.02
CA MET A 37 12.32 -3.17 16.55
C MET A 37 11.17 -2.49 15.80
N LEU A 38 10.68 -1.34 16.28
CA LEU A 38 9.62 -0.59 15.61
C LEU A 38 10.10 -0.01 14.27
N ASN A 39 11.35 0.48 14.20
CA ASN A 39 11.95 0.93 12.95
C ASN A 39 12.13 -0.20 11.93
N ALA A 40 12.54 -1.39 12.37
CA ALA A 40 12.61 -2.57 11.50
C ALA A 40 11.22 -2.91 10.93
N LYS A 41 10.21 -2.96 11.79
CA LYS A 41 8.81 -3.18 11.39
C LYS A 41 8.29 -2.10 10.45
N LEU A 42 8.65 -0.83 10.68
CA LEU A 42 8.28 0.28 9.81
C LEU A 42 8.83 0.08 8.40
N LYS A 43 10.12 -0.30 8.28
CA LYS A 43 10.76 -0.60 6.99
C LYS A 43 10.09 -1.77 6.27
N GLU A 44 9.77 -2.85 6.98
CA GLU A 44 9.02 -3.98 6.39
C GLU A 44 7.66 -3.54 5.85
N LEU A 45 6.90 -2.76 6.64
CA LEU A 45 5.61 -2.24 6.21
C LEU A 45 5.71 -1.32 4.98
N GLN A 46 6.77 -0.51 4.89
CA GLN A 46 7.04 0.35 3.74
C GLN A 46 7.39 -0.47 2.49
N ILE A 47 8.19 -1.54 2.63
CA ILE A 47 8.50 -2.47 1.55
C ILE A 47 7.22 -3.16 1.05
N ASP A 48 6.38 -3.65 1.96
CA ASP A 48 5.09 -4.26 1.61
C ASP A 48 4.15 -3.28 0.91
N PHE A 49 4.17 -2.01 1.32
CA PHE A 49 3.38 -0.96 0.70
C PHE A 49 3.83 -0.69 -0.74
N GLU A 50 5.13 -0.53 -1.00
CA GLU A 50 5.62 -0.29 -2.36
C GLU A 50 5.42 -1.50 -3.28
N LYS A 51 5.57 -2.73 -2.76
CA LYS A 51 5.20 -3.95 -3.51
C LYS A 51 3.73 -3.95 -3.91
N GLU A 52 2.83 -3.70 -2.95
CA GLU A 52 1.39 -3.65 -3.23
C GLU A 52 1.01 -2.50 -4.16
N LYS A 53 1.73 -1.38 -4.11
CA LYS A 53 1.51 -0.22 -4.99
C LYS A 53 1.90 -0.55 -6.44
N ALA A 54 3.01 -1.27 -6.64
CA ALA A 54 3.38 -1.77 -7.96
C ALA A 54 2.29 -2.73 -8.52
N ASP A 55 1.77 -3.62 -7.67
CA ASP A 55 0.66 -4.51 -8.04
C ASP A 55 -0.62 -3.72 -8.36
N TYR A 56 -0.94 -2.69 -7.57
CA TYR A 56 -2.08 -1.79 -7.80
C TYR A 56 -1.97 -1.05 -9.14
N ASP A 57 -0.79 -0.50 -9.46
CA ASP A 57 -0.56 0.23 -10.71
C ASP A 57 -0.68 -0.70 -11.92
N LYS A 58 -0.15 -1.93 -11.81
CA LYS A 58 -0.34 -2.97 -12.83
C LYS A 58 -1.82 -3.31 -13.01
N LEU A 59 -2.53 -3.60 -11.92
CA LEU A 59 -3.96 -3.93 -11.95
C LEU A 59 -4.81 -2.77 -12.49
N THR A 60 -4.38 -1.51 -12.29
CA THR A 60 -5.07 -0.33 -12.82
C THR A 60 -5.03 -0.32 -14.35
N LYS A 61 -3.87 -0.63 -14.94
CA LYS A 61 -3.71 -0.74 -16.39
C LYS A 61 -4.50 -1.93 -16.95
N GLU A 62 -4.35 -3.11 -16.35
CA GLU A 62 -5.10 -4.31 -16.74
C GLU A 62 -6.62 -4.11 -16.65
N ALA A 63 -7.09 -3.39 -15.63
CA ALA A 63 -8.51 -3.07 -15.47
C ALA A 63 -8.99 -2.14 -16.58
N ALA A 64 -8.23 -1.10 -16.92
CA ALA A 64 -8.57 -0.17 -17.99
C ALA A 64 -8.67 -0.91 -19.35
N GLU A 65 -7.69 -1.74 -19.67
CA GLU A 65 -7.65 -2.54 -20.90
C GLU A 65 -8.81 -3.55 -20.98
N ALA A 66 -9.07 -4.27 -19.89
CA ALA A 66 -10.17 -5.24 -19.84
C ALA A 66 -11.54 -4.55 -19.95
N ASN A 67 -11.71 -3.38 -19.32
CA ASN A 67 -12.94 -2.60 -19.42
C ASN A 67 -13.13 -2.03 -20.84
N ALA A 68 -12.07 -1.54 -21.48
CA ALA A 68 -12.12 -1.06 -22.87
C ALA A 68 -12.48 -2.20 -23.84
N THR A 69 -11.84 -3.37 -23.68
CA THR A 69 -12.15 -4.57 -24.46
C THR A 69 -13.60 -5.00 -24.28
N ALA A 70 -14.08 -5.02 -23.03
CA ALA A 70 -15.47 -5.37 -22.72
C ALA A 70 -16.47 -4.38 -23.33
N ASN A 71 -16.19 -3.08 -23.27
CA ASN A 71 -17.05 -2.05 -23.88
C ASN A 71 -17.10 -2.18 -25.41
N SER A 72 -15.98 -2.47 -26.07
CA SER A 72 -15.96 -2.66 -27.53
C SER A 72 -16.85 -3.83 -27.94
N VAL A 73 -16.71 -5.00 -27.32
CA VAL A 73 -17.50 -6.18 -27.73
C VAL A 73 -18.99 -6.07 -27.38
N THR A 74 -19.38 -5.13 -26.50
CA THR A 74 -20.81 -4.88 -26.21
C THR A 74 -21.53 -4.08 -27.29
N THR A 75 -20.82 -3.47 -28.24
CA THR A 75 -21.43 -2.70 -29.35
C THR A 75 -21.51 -3.48 -30.66
N ASP A 76 -20.84 -4.63 -30.75
CA ASP A 76 -20.52 -5.30 -32.02
C ASP A 76 -21.36 -6.56 -32.26
N PHE A 77 -22.61 -6.59 -31.81
CA PHE A 77 -23.48 -7.75 -32.01
C PHE A 77 -23.90 -7.89 -33.47
N SER A 78 -23.63 -9.05 -34.07
CA SER A 78 -24.22 -9.41 -35.37
C SER A 78 -25.74 -9.42 -35.27
N THR A 79 -26.42 -8.82 -36.25
CA THR A 79 -27.87 -8.92 -36.45
C THR A 79 -28.24 -9.76 -37.67
N SER A 80 -27.24 -10.40 -38.30
CA SER A 80 -27.42 -11.17 -39.54
C SER A 80 -28.28 -12.42 -39.33
N ASP A 81 -28.16 -13.07 -38.18
CA ASP A 81 -28.96 -14.22 -37.78
C ASP A 81 -28.89 -14.45 -36.26
N ALA A 82 -29.83 -15.25 -35.74
CA ALA A 82 -29.91 -15.54 -34.31
C ALA A 82 -28.70 -16.31 -33.77
N SER A 83 -28.09 -17.20 -34.56
CA SER A 83 -26.95 -18.02 -34.14
C SER A 83 -25.69 -17.17 -33.97
N SER A 84 -25.40 -16.28 -34.93
CA SER A 84 -24.30 -15.32 -34.81
C SER A 84 -24.49 -14.37 -33.62
N THR A 85 -25.70 -13.85 -33.43
CA THR A 85 -26.06 -13.03 -32.25
C THR A 85 -25.73 -13.75 -30.92
N VAL A 86 -26.12 -15.02 -30.79
CA VAL A 86 -25.86 -15.82 -29.58
C VAL A 86 -24.37 -16.07 -29.37
N LYS A 87 -23.60 -16.28 -30.44
CA LYS A 87 -22.15 -16.45 -30.37
C LYS A 87 -21.47 -15.20 -29.82
N ASP A 88 -21.83 -14.03 -30.33
CA ASP A 88 -21.29 -12.74 -29.89
C ASP A 88 -21.67 -12.47 -28.43
N ALA A 89 -22.92 -12.74 -28.04
CA ALA A 89 -23.37 -12.62 -26.65
C ALA A 89 -22.53 -13.47 -25.68
N LYS A 90 -22.22 -14.72 -26.04
CA LYS A 90 -21.37 -15.59 -25.22
C LYS A 90 -19.95 -15.03 -25.08
N ALA A 91 -19.37 -14.51 -26.16
CA ALA A 91 -18.05 -13.89 -26.14
C ALA A 91 -18.04 -12.64 -25.25
N THR A 92 -19.04 -11.78 -25.38
CA THR A 92 -19.22 -10.56 -24.58
C THR A 92 -19.37 -10.87 -23.09
N ILE A 93 -20.17 -11.87 -22.72
CA ILE A 93 -20.30 -12.31 -21.32
C ILE A 93 -18.94 -12.76 -20.75
N LYS A 94 -18.12 -13.46 -21.54
CA LYS A 94 -16.79 -13.89 -21.10
C LYS A 94 -15.88 -12.69 -20.81
N LYS A 95 -15.86 -11.69 -21.70
CA LYS A 95 -15.07 -10.46 -21.51
C LYS A 95 -15.53 -9.63 -20.33
N LEU A 96 -16.84 -9.49 -20.13
CA LEU A 96 -17.40 -8.82 -18.95
C LEU A 96 -17.03 -9.53 -17.64
N LYS A 97 -17.01 -10.88 -17.62
CA LYS A 97 -16.56 -11.66 -16.46
C LYS A 97 -15.07 -11.46 -16.16
N GLU A 98 -14.23 -11.42 -17.20
CA GLU A 98 -12.79 -11.14 -17.07
C GLU A 98 -12.56 -9.74 -16.47
N ALA A 99 -13.18 -8.71 -17.05
CA ALA A 99 -13.13 -7.33 -16.56
C ALA A 99 -13.60 -7.23 -15.09
N LYS A 100 -14.74 -7.84 -14.74
CA LYS A 100 -15.24 -7.90 -13.36
C LYS A 100 -14.24 -8.51 -12.39
N LYS A 101 -13.54 -9.59 -12.79
CA LYS A 101 -12.54 -10.25 -11.95
C LYS A 101 -11.33 -9.35 -11.69
N ILE A 102 -10.84 -8.65 -12.72
CA ILE A 102 -9.71 -7.73 -12.60
C ILE A 102 -10.08 -6.52 -11.74
N ASN A 103 -11.23 -5.89 -11.97
CA ASN A 103 -11.75 -4.80 -11.13
C ASN A 103 -11.88 -5.22 -9.65
N LYS A 104 -12.29 -6.46 -9.37
CA LYS A 104 -12.34 -7.00 -8.00
C LYS A 104 -10.95 -7.13 -7.36
N LYS A 105 -9.93 -7.52 -8.14
CA LYS A 105 -8.53 -7.55 -7.67
C LYS A 105 -8.02 -6.14 -7.37
N LEU A 106 -8.25 -5.20 -8.28
CA LEU A 106 -7.89 -3.79 -8.10
C LEU A 106 -8.48 -3.20 -6.80
N ALA A 107 -9.78 -3.42 -6.57
CA ALA A 107 -10.45 -2.95 -5.35
C ALA A 107 -9.88 -3.60 -4.07
N LYS A 108 -9.47 -4.88 -4.13
CA LYS A 108 -8.80 -5.54 -3.00
C LYS A 108 -7.41 -4.95 -2.74
N SER A 109 -6.65 -4.68 -3.80
CA SER A 109 -5.32 -4.06 -3.71
C SER A 109 -5.40 -2.66 -3.10
N GLN A 110 -6.36 -1.84 -3.56
CA GLN A 110 -6.64 -0.53 -2.97
C GLN A 110 -6.94 -0.60 -1.46
N LYS A 111 -7.73 -1.59 -1.02
CA LYS A 111 -8.02 -1.82 0.40
C LYS A 111 -6.77 -2.24 1.17
N LYS A 112 -5.89 -3.04 0.57
CA LYS A 112 -4.62 -3.47 1.19
C LYS A 112 -3.67 -2.28 1.37
N LEU A 113 -3.51 -1.42 0.37
CA LEU A 113 -2.75 -0.17 0.47
C LEU A 113 -3.24 0.70 1.64
N LYS A 114 -4.56 0.94 1.75
CA LYS A 114 -5.13 1.71 2.87
C LYS A 114 -4.82 1.09 4.24
N ARG A 115 -4.85 -0.24 4.34
CA ARG A 115 -4.50 -0.96 5.59
C ARG A 115 -3.01 -0.86 5.92
N LEU A 116 -2.14 -0.96 4.92
CA LEU A 116 -0.70 -0.82 5.08
C LEU A 116 -0.34 0.60 5.52
N GLN A 117 -0.89 1.62 4.86
CA GLN A 117 -0.69 3.03 5.26
C GLN A 117 -1.10 3.25 6.72
N LYS A 118 -2.30 2.79 7.12
CA LYS A 118 -2.74 2.90 8.52
C LYS A 118 -1.81 2.21 9.52
N LYS A 119 -1.14 1.11 9.13
CA LYS A 119 -0.15 0.43 9.98
C LYS A 119 1.17 1.20 10.03
N ILE A 120 1.59 1.79 8.92
CA ILE A 120 2.76 2.67 8.84
C ILE A 120 2.55 3.86 9.78
N ASP A 121 1.42 4.57 9.65
CA ASP A 121 1.11 5.76 10.46
C ASP A 121 1.14 5.44 11.97
N LYS A 122 0.48 4.34 12.38
CA LYS A 122 0.48 3.89 13.78
C LYS A 122 1.87 3.50 14.29
N THR A 123 2.68 2.87 13.45
CA THR A 123 4.06 2.51 13.82
C THR A 123 4.90 3.77 14.01
N GLN A 124 4.77 4.75 13.11
CA GLN A 124 5.45 6.03 13.20
C GLN A 124 5.02 6.81 14.45
N GLU A 125 3.73 6.87 14.77
CA GLU A 125 3.23 7.48 16.01
C GLU A 125 3.82 6.81 17.25
N SER A 126 3.97 5.49 17.24
CA SER A 126 4.55 4.74 18.36
C SER A 126 6.04 5.04 18.55
N ILE A 127 6.78 5.18 17.44
CA ILE A 127 8.19 5.62 17.47
C ILE A 127 8.30 7.03 18.03
N ASN A 128 7.50 7.97 17.53
CA ASN A 128 7.52 9.37 17.97
C ASN A 128 7.22 9.51 19.46
N LYS A 129 6.28 8.72 20.00
CA LYS A 129 5.96 8.71 21.44
C LYS A 129 7.13 8.21 22.29
N LEU A 130 7.90 7.23 21.81
CA LEU A 130 9.08 6.74 22.51
C LEU A 130 10.24 7.76 22.45
N ASP A 131 10.44 8.42 21.31
CA ASP A 131 11.46 9.46 21.14
C ASP A 131 11.23 10.66 22.08
N LEU A 132 9.96 11.06 22.29
CA LEU A 132 9.61 12.10 23.26
C LEU A 132 9.91 11.71 24.71
N VAL A 133 9.73 10.42 25.08
CA VAL A 133 10.01 9.96 26.45
C VAL A 133 11.51 9.94 26.75
N VAL A 134 12.34 9.59 25.76
CA VAL A 134 13.81 9.65 25.89
C VAL A 134 14.27 11.09 26.11
N LYS A 135 13.80 12.05 25.29
CA LYS A 135 14.13 13.47 25.45
C LYS A 135 13.72 14.08 26.79
N ILE A 136 12.65 13.59 27.41
CA ILE A 136 12.23 14.06 28.75
C ILE A 136 13.15 13.52 29.86
N HIS A 137 13.80 12.38 29.67
CA HIS A 137 14.76 11.83 30.64
C HIS A 137 16.18 12.41 30.50
N GLU A 138 16.50 13.05 29.38
CA GLU A 138 17.82 13.66 29.11
C GLU A 138 17.98 15.09 29.68
N ASN A 139 16.92 15.67 30.28
CA ASN A 139 16.95 16.98 30.95
C ASN A 139 16.87 16.85 32.47
#